data_AF-A0A835WF80-F1
#
_entry.id   AF-A0A835WF80-F1
#
_cell.length_a   1.000
_cell.length_b   1.000
_cell.length_c   1.000
_cell.angle_alpha   90.00
_cell.angle_beta   90.00
_cell.angle_gamma   90.00
#
_symmetry.space_group_name_H-M   'P 1'
#
loop_
_entity.id
_entity.type
_entity.pdbx_description
1 polymer ?
#
loop_
_entity_poly.entity_id
_entity_poly.type
_entity_poly.pdbx_seq_one_letter_code
_entity_poly.pdbx_strand_id
1 'polypeptide(L)'
;MEKHHLLRRDPNWHPNGCNLCGQLGHQAANCPNGTINWRQIYGDDAFIMRQPIFYSDIAARLKYKEEGMRDLEARAREYAKKRAEEQGLSWDEITAKAEELRNKDPAETIPKAVAPAGGEEAPLPAGWAVATDASGRSYFWHKKTQKVQWERPTDDTPIS
;
A
#
# COMPACT_ATOMS: atom_id res chain seq x y z
N MET A 1 4.54 18.92 -7.18
CA MET A 1 4.39 18.62 -8.63
C MET A 1 5.22 19.62 -9.46
N GLU A 2 6.53 19.74 -9.21
CA GLU A 2 7.25 20.97 -9.62
C GLU A 2 8.59 20.74 -10.32
N LYS A 3 8.85 19.54 -10.87
CA LYS A 3 10.16 19.26 -11.51
C LYS A 3 10.14 18.45 -12.80
N HIS A 4 8.98 18.03 -13.32
CA HIS A 4 8.94 17.20 -14.53
C HIS A 4 9.05 17.97 -15.86
N HIS A 5 8.88 19.29 -15.86
CA HIS A 5 8.97 20.15 -17.05
C HIS A 5 10.35 20.81 -17.23
N LEU A 6 11.16 20.89 -16.17
CA LEU A 6 12.49 21.52 -16.20
C LEU A 6 13.57 20.60 -16.79
N LEU A 7 13.39 19.28 -16.69
CA LEU A 7 14.38 18.30 -17.20
C LEU A 7 14.32 18.07 -18.72
N ARG A 8 13.42 18.74 -19.45
CA ARG A 8 13.22 18.53 -20.90
C ARG A 8 13.43 19.77 -21.77
N ARG A 9 13.79 20.91 -21.17
CA ARG A 9 13.94 22.17 -21.90
C ARG A 9 15.43 22.49 -22.06
N ASP A 10 15.89 22.62 -23.30
CA ASP A 10 17.25 23.07 -23.57
C ASP A 10 17.45 24.50 -23.04
N PRO A 11 18.50 24.77 -22.24
CA PRO A 11 18.81 26.10 -21.73
C PRO A 11 19.00 27.16 -22.83
N ASN A 12 19.34 26.74 -24.05
CA ASN A 12 19.61 27.62 -25.18
C ASN A 12 18.35 27.98 -25.99
N TRP A 13 17.18 27.45 -25.63
CA TRP A 13 15.91 27.77 -26.31
C TRP A 13 15.27 29.06 -25.79
N HIS A 14 14.82 29.90 -26.73
CA HIS A 14 14.13 31.16 -26.44
C HIS A 14 13.02 30.95 -25.39
N PRO A 15 12.86 31.81 -24.35
CA PRO A 15 11.89 31.62 -23.25
C PRO A 15 10.46 31.30 -23.70
N ASN A 16 10.02 31.91 -24.81
CA ASN A 16 8.69 31.72 -25.39
C ASN A 16 8.61 30.62 -26.47
N GLY A 17 9.68 29.84 -26.66
CA GLY A 17 9.72 28.70 -27.57
C GLY A 17 9.05 27.46 -26.98
N CYS A 18 8.57 26.59 -27.85
CA CYS A 18 7.98 25.31 -27.49
C CYS A 18 8.92 24.47 -26.61
N ASN A 19 8.45 23.95 -25.48
CA ASN A 19 9.25 23.15 -24.55
C ASN A 19 9.67 21.76 -25.08
N LEU A 20 9.24 21.37 -26.28
CA LEU A 20 9.62 20.10 -26.92
C LEU A 20 10.58 20.26 -28.10
N CYS A 21 10.53 21.37 -28.85
CA CYS A 21 11.36 21.57 -30.05
C CYS A 21 12.03 22.95 -30.14
N GLY A 22 11.80 23.85 -29.19
CA GLY A 22 12.40 25.19 -29.14
C GLY A 22 11.83 26.22 -30.13
N GLN A 23 10.98 25.82 -31.08
CA GLN A 23 10.42 26.72 -32.10
C GLN A 23 9.36 27.68 -31.51
N LEU A 24 9.31 28.90 -32.05
CA LEU A 24 8.32 29.91 -31.67
C LEU A 24 6.97 29.70 -32.38
N GLY A 25 5.89 30.15 -31.74
CA GLY A 25 4.56 30.21 -32.37
C GLY A 25 3.61 29.05 -32.06
N HIS A 26 3.99 28.10 -31.19
CA HIS A 26 3.08 27.04 -30.72
C HIS A 26 3.41 26.55 -29.31
N GLN A 27 2.40 26.04 -28.61
CA GLN A 27 2.58 25.36 -27.32
C GLN A 27 3.06 23.91 -27.53
N ALA A 28 3.69 23.32 -26.51
CA ALA A 28 4.18 21.93 -26.55
C ALA A 28 3.10 20.91 -26.93
N ALA A 29 1.84 21.13 -26.53
CA ALA A 29 0.71 20.28 -26.90
C ALA A 29 0.43 20.25 -28.42
N ASN A 30 0.81 21.31 -29.14
CA ASN A 30 0.58 21.49 -30.58
C ASN A 30 1.90 21.41 -31.37
N CYS A 31 2.93 20.78 -30.80
CA CYS A 31 4.26 20.72 -31.40
C CYS A 31 4.29 19.76 -32.60
N PRO A 32 4.48 20.23 -33.85
CA PRO A 32 4.49 19.38 -35.03
C PRO A 32 5.73 18.47 -35.10
N ASN A 33 6.80 18.84 -34.37
CA ASN A 33 8.08 18.13 -34.31
C ASN A 33 8.26 17.32 -33.00
N GLY A 34 7.27 17.33 -32.10
CA GLY A 34 7.40 16.75 -30.76
C GLY A 34 7.01 15.28 -30.75
N THR A 35 7.98 14.38 -30.62
CA THR A 35 7.79 12.91 -30.65
C THR A 35 7.17 12.36 -29.36
N ILE A 36 6.15 13.00 -28.79
CA ILE A 36 5.38 12.39 -27.70
C ILE A 36 3.95 12.22 -28.17
N ASN A 37 3.68 11.03 -28.68
CA ASN A 37 2.33 10.58 -28.96
C ASN A 37 1.63 10.23 -27.64
N TRP A 38 1.13 11.26 -26.95
CA TRP A 38 0.43 11.13 -25.67
C TRP A 38 -0.75 10.16 -25.74
N ARG A 39 -1.43 10.11 -26.90
CA ARG A 39 -2.57 9.23 -27.16
C ARG A 39 -2.16 7.75 -27.15
N GLN A 40 -0.98 7.41 -27.69
CA GLN A 40 -0.44 6.04 -27.61
C GLN A 40 -0.01 5.65 -26.19
N ILE A 41 0.50 6.59 -25.40
CA ILE A 41 1.01 6.32 -24.04
C ILE A 41 -0.14 6.11 -23.04
N TYR A 42 -1.19 6.94 -23.12
CA TYR A 42 -2.24 6.99 -22.10
C TYR A 42 -3.63 6.55 -22.60
N GLY A 43 -3.80 6.33 -23.90
CA GLY A 43 -5.09 6.01 -24.52
C GLY A 43 -5.91 7.25 -24.86
N ASP A 44 -6.99 7.06 -25.62
CA ASP A 44 -7.89 8.13 -26.08
C ASP A 44 -8.62 8.84 -24.92
N ASP A 45 -8.84 8.13 -23.81
CA ASP A 45 -9.60 8.62 -22.66
C ASP A 45 -8.74 9.40 -21.65
N ALA A 46 -7.43 9.43 -21.82
CA ALA A 46 -6.48 10.01 -20.87
C ALA A 46 -6.71 11.51 -20.59
N PHE A 47 -7.32 12.20 -21.55
CA PHE A 47 -7.56 13.64 -21.50
C PHE A 47 -9.05 13.98 -21.48
N ILE A 48 -9.92 12.99 -21.29
CA ILE A 48 -11.34 13.23 -21.07
C ILE A 48 -11.51 13.66 -19.61
N MET A 49 -12.06 14.85 -19.42
CA MET A 49 -12.46 15.32 -18.09
C MET A 49 -13.45 14.32 -17.50
N ARG A 50 -13.18 13.83 -16.28
CA ARG A 50 -14.16 12.99 -15.57
C ARG A 50 -15.49 13.71 -15.55
N GLN A 51 -16.56 12.97 -15.81
CA GLN A 51 -17.90 13.52 -15.68
C GLN A 51 -18.07 14.14 -14.29
N PRO A 52 -18.75 15.30 -14.20
CA PRO A 52 -19.01 15.93 -12.93
C PRO A 52 -19.81 14.96 -12.05
N ILE A 53 -19.34 14.75 -10.82
CA ILE A 53 -20.07 13.96 -9.82
C ILE A 53 -21.11 14.88 -9.20
N PHE A 54 -22.39 14.55 -9.36
CA PHE A 54 -23.47 15.28 -8.72
C PHE A 54 -23.80 14.68 -7.35
N TYR A 55 -24.49 15.45 -6.52
CA TYR A 55 -24.97 14.99 -5.22
C TYR A 55 -25.84 13.72 -5.33
N SER A 56 -26.65 13.62 -6.39
CA SER A 56 -27.44 12.43 -6.70
C SER A 56 -26.58 11.18 -6.90
N ASP A 57 -25.41 11.31 -7.54
CA ASP A 57 -24.49 10.19 -7.79
C ASP A 57 -23.84 9.73 -6.49
N ILE A 58 -23.49 10.68 -5.62
CA ILE A 58 -22.96 10.38 -4.28
C ILE A 58 -24.03 9.67 -3.44
N ALA A 59 -25.26 10.19 -3.43
CA ALA A 59 -26.37 9.60 -2.69
C ALA A 59 -26.70 8.19 -3.20
N ALA A 60 -26.75 7.99 -4.53
CA ALA A 60 -26.97 6.68 -5.13
C ALA A 60 -25.86 5.68 -4.76
N ARG A 61 -24.60 6.12 -4.79
CA ARG A 61 -23.45 5.28 -4.38
C ARG A 61 -23.51 4.88 -2.91
N LEU A 62 -23.88 5.81 -2.03
CA LEU A 62 -24.04 5.54 -0.59
C LEU A 62 -25.17 4.55 -0.35
N LYS A 63 -26.32 4.75 -1.00
CA LYS A 63 -27.47 3.85 -0.90
C LYS A 63 -27.13 2.43 -1.39
N TYR A 64 -26.48 2.31 -2.54
CA TYR A 64 -26.01 1.02 -3.05
C TYR A 64 -25.06 0.32 -2.07
N LYS A 65 -24.14 1.08 -1.47
CA LYS A 65 -23.21 0.54 -0.46
C LYS A 65 -23.98 0.05 0.77
N GLU A 66 -24.93 0.83 1.27
CA GLU A 66 -25.74 0.47 2.44
C GLU A 66 -26.56 -0.81 2.18
N GLU A 67 -27.24 -0.87 1.04
CA GLU A 67 -28.04 -2.03 0.62
C GLU A 67 -27.15 -3.28 0.43
N GLY A 68 -26.00 -3.13 -0.22
CA GLY A 68 -25.03 -4.21 -0.41
C GLY A 68 -24.43 -4.71 0.92
N MET A 69 -24.12 -3.80 1.85
CA MET A 69 -23.63 -4.16 3.19
C MET A 69 -24.71 -4.89 4.00
N ARG A 70 -25.98 -4.48 3.87
CA ARG A 70 -27.11 -5.13 4.55
C ARG A 70 -27.35 -6.56 4.06
N ASP A 71 -27.31 -6.79 2.74
CA ASP A 71 -27.40 -8.14 2.16
C ASP A 71 -26.20 -9.00 2.58
N LEU A 72 -24.99 -8.44 2.56
CA LEU A 72 -23.79 -9.13 3.02
C LEU A 72 -23.88 -9.54 4.49
N GLU A 73 -24.36 -8.65 5.37
CA GLU A 73 -24.53 -8.92 6.79
C GLU A 73 -25.57 -10.01 7.03
N ALA A 74 -26.70 -9.98 6.32
CA ALA A 74 -27.73 -11.02 6.42
C ALA A 74 -27.15 -12.41 6.08
N ARG A 75 -26.45 -12.52 4.95
CA ARG A 75 -25.79 -13.75 4.52
C ARG A 75 -24.72 -14.21 5.52
N ALA A 76 -23.92 -13.28 6.05
CA ALA A 76 -22.90 -13.59 7.05
C ALA A 76 -23.53 -14.14 8.34
N ARG A 77 -24.65 -13.56 8.80
CA ARG A 77 -25.39 -14.03 9.98
C ARG A 77 -25.98 -15.42 9.76
N GLU A 78 -26.62 -15.66 8.61
CA GLU A 78 -27.15 -16.98 8.27
C GLU A 78 -26.06 -18.06 8.19
N TYR A 79 -24.94 -17.73 7.54
CA TYR A 79 -23.77 -18.60 7.48
C TYR A 79 -23.22 -18.93 8.87
N ALA A 80 -23.09 -17.91 9.73
CA ALA A 80 -22.59 -18.09 11.09
C ALA A 80 -23.55 -18.93 11.95
N LYS A 81 -24.87 -18.75 11.82
CA LYS A 81 -25.88 -19.59 12.48
C LYS A 81 -25.76 -21.04 12.06
N LYS A 82 -25.71 -21.31 10.76
CA LYS A 82 -25.53 -22.66 10.22
C LYS A 82 -24.25 -23.32 10.75
N ARG A 83 -23.14 -22.57 10.81
CA ARG A 83 -21.87 -23.06 11.36
C ARG A 83 -21.94 -23.34 12.86
N ALA A 84 -22.69 -22.54 13.62
CA ALA A 84 -22.92 -22.79 15.05
C ALA A 84 -23.70 -24.09 15.26
N GLU A 85 -24.78 -24.30 14.49
CA GLU A 85 -25.58 -25.53 14.53
C GLU A 85 -24.75 -26.78 14.19
N GLU A 86 -23.92 -26.72 13.14
CA GLU A 86 -22.98 -27.80 12.77
C GLU A 86 -21.99 -28.13 13.89
N GLN A 87 -21.61 -27.14 14.70
CA GLN A 87 -20.69 -27.30 15.83
C GLN A 87 -21.42 -27.62 17.15
N GLY A 88 -22.74 -27.74 17.14
CA GLY A 88 -23.55 -27.97 18.35
C GLY A 88 -23.52 -26.79 19.33
N LEU A 89 -23.18 -25.59 18.86
CA LEU A 89 -23.12 -24.37 19.66
C LEU A 89 -24.42 -23.57 19.50
N SER A 90 -24.93 -23.03 20.61
CA SER A 90 -26.11 -22.16 20.56
C SER A 90 -25.73 -20.77 20.04
N TRP A 91 -26.55 -20.24 19.13
CA TRP A 91 -26.37 -18.88 18.61
C TRP A 91 -26.41 -17.83 19.73
N ASP A 92 -27.31 -18.00 20.70
CA ASP A 92 -27.47 -17.04 21.81
C ASP A 92 -26.22 -16.99 22.69
N GLU A 93 -25.61 -18.14 22.97
CA GLU A 93 -24.36 -18.24 23.73
C GLU A 93 -23.18 -17.59 22.98
N ILE A 94 -23.10 -17.81 21.66
CA ILE A 94 -22.10 -17.16 20.81
C ILE A 94 -22.27 -15.63 20.85
N THR A 95 -23.50 -15.13 20.72
CA THR A 95 -23.76 -13.69 20.75
C THR A 95 -23.46 -13.07 22.11
N ALA A 96 -23.83 -13.73 23.21
CA ALA A 96 -23.54 -13.28 24.56
C ALA A 96 -22.03 -13.23 24.82
N LYS A 97 -21.30 -14.26 24.41
CA LYS A 97 -19.83 -14.31 24.52
C LYS A 97 -19.16 -13.25 23.64
N ALA A 98 -19.68 -13.00 22.45
CA ALA A 98 -19.16 -11.96 21.56
C ALA A 98 -19.37 -10.56 22.15
N GLU A 99 -20.52 -10.30 22.78
CA GLU A 99 -20.80 -9.04 23.48
C GLU A 99 -19.90 -8.85 24.70
N GLU A 100 -19.70 -9.92 25.49
CA GLU A 100 -18.76 -9.92 26.60
C GLU A 100 -17.33 -9.57 26.13
N LEU A 101 -16.86 -10.19 25.04
CA LEU A 101 -15.55 -9.90 24.47
C LEU A 101 -15.45 -8.48 23.91
N ARG A 102 -16.52 -7.94 23.33
CA ARG A 102 -16.56 -6.55 22.83
C ARG A 102 -16.44 -5.52 23.95
N ASN A 103 -16.93 -5.84 25.14
CA ASN A 103 -16.86 -4.97 26.32
C ASN A 103 -15.51 -5.09 27.06
N LYS A 104 -14.68 -6.09 26.74
CA LYS A 104 -13.33 -6.23 27.30
C LYS A 104 -12.32 -5.40 26.52
N ASP A 105 -11.27 -4.97 27.21
CA ASP A 105 -10.18 -4.23 26.56
C ASP A 105 -9.47 -5.12 25.52
N PRO A 106 -9.28 -4.63 24.27
CA PRO A 106 -8.61 -5.39 23.22
C PRO A 106 -7.19 -5.83 23.60
N ALA A 107 -6.54 -5.08 24.49
CA ALA A 107 -5.19 -5.36 24.98
C ALA A 107 -5.11 -6.61 25.89
N GLU A 108 -6.23 -7.02 26.51
CA GLU A 108 -6.29 -8.21 27.36
C GLU A 108 -6.66 -9.48 26.58
N THR A 109 -7.40 -9.34 25.49
CA THR A 109 -7.95 -10.45 24.70
C THR A 109 -7.06 -10.87 23.53
N ILE A 110 -6.32 -9.91 22.95
CA ILE A 110 -5.34 -10.19 21.92
C ILE A 110 -4.05 -10.62 22.64
N PRO A 111 -3.56 -11.86 22.49
CA PRO A 111 -2.24 -12.19 22.99
C PRO A 111 -1.27 -11.21 22.34
N LYS A 112 -0.61 -10.37 23.17
CA LYS A 112 0.43 -9.45 22.71
C LYS A 112 1.36 -10.27 21.83
N ALA A 113 1.40 -9.95 20.54
CA ALA A 113 2.25 -10.65 19.59
C ALA A 113 3.65 -10.67 20.21
N VAL A 114 4.05 -11.84 20.71
CA VAL A 114 5.38 -12.04 21.23
C VAL A 114 6.23 -11.82 19.99
N ALA A 115 6.91 -10.68 19.92
CA ALA A 115 7.97 -10.48 18.93
C ALA A 115 8.78 -11.77 18.96
N PRO A 116 8.99 -12.44 17.81
CA PRO A 116 9.67 -13.73 17.82
C PRO A 116 10.96 -13.54 18.61
N ALA A 117 11.02 -14.20 19.77
CA ALA A 117 12.18 -14.23 20.64
C ALA A 117 13.24 -15.07 19.92
N GLY A 118 13.78 -14.50 18.84
CA GLY A 118 14.88 -15.04 18.07
C GLY A 118 16.18 -14.69 18.77
N GLY A 119 16.52 -15.47 19.80
CA GLY A 119 17.88 -15.63 20.29
C GLY A 119 18.56 -14.39 20.84
N GLU A 120 18.18 -13.98 22.04
CA GLU A 120 19.19 -13.45 22.96
C GLU A 120 20.15 -14.58 23.32
N GLU A 121 21.37 -14.54 22.78
CA GLU A 121 22.59 -15.06 23.41
C GLU A 121 23.76 -14.76 22.47
N ALA A 122 24.71 -13.95 22.95
CA ALA A 122 25.91 -13.39 22.29
C ALA A 122 25.77 -12.01 21.59
N PRO A 123 26.72 -11.08 21.78
CA PRO A 123 26.80 -9.86 20.99
C PRO A 123 27.16 -10.21 19.53
N LEU A 124 26.59 -9.49 18.56
CA LEU A 124 27.02 -9.61 17.16
C LEU A 124 28.48 -9.15 17.01
N PRO A 125 29.25 -9.71 16.07
CA PRO A 125 30.59 -9.23 15.77
C PRO A 125 30.58 -7.73 15.41
N ALA A 126 31.71 -7.07 15.65
CA ALA A 126 31.83 -5.63 15.46
C ALA A 126 31.44 -5.22 14.02
N GLY A 127 30.52 -4.25 13.91
CA GLY A 127 30.07 -3.73 12.62
C GLY A 127 28.79 -4.37 12.08
N TRP A 128 28.29 -5.45 12.68
CA TRP A 128 27.02 -6.07 12.33
C TRP A 128 25.85 -5.50 13.12
N ALA A 129 24.67 -5.46 12.50
CA ALA A 129 23.42 -5.10 13.13
C ALA A 129 22.29 -6.02 12.64
N VAL A 130 21.27 -6.21 13.48
CA VAL A 130 20.06 -6.96 13.14
C VAL A 130 18.94 -5.98 12.77
N ALA A 131 18.15 -6.34 11.77
CA ALA A 131 16.95 -5.63 11.38
C ALA A 131 15.86 -6.62 10.96
N THR A 132 14.60 -6.20 11.05
CA THR A 132 13.45 -7.03 10.72
C THR A 132 12.81 -6.53 9.43
N ASP A 133 12.50 -7.43 8.51
CA ASP A 133 11.78 -7.10 7.28
C ASP A 133 10.25 -6.93 7.52
N ALA A 134 9.52 -6.50 6.49
CA ALA A 134 8.07 -6.33 6.58
C ALA A 134 7.29 -7.64 6.81
N SER A 135 7.94 -8.79 6.61
CA SER A 135 7.38 -10.12 6.88
C SER A 135 7.67 -10.62 8.31
N GLY A 136 8.38 -9.84 9.13
CA GLY A 136 8.75 -10.21 10.49
C GLY A 136 10.00 -11.10 10.58
N ARG A 137 10.73 -11.31 9.48
CA ARG A 137 11.97 -12.10 9.47
C ARG A 137 13.17 -11.20 9.77
N SER A 138 14.06 -11.69 10.63
CA SER A 138 15.30 -11.00 10.97
C SER A 138 16.36 -11.22 9.89
N TYR A 139 17.08 -10.17 9.53
CA TYR A 139 18.26 -10.20 8.68
C TYR A 139 19.42 -9.44 9.34
N PHE A 140 20.65 -9.82 9.01
CA PHE A 140 21.85 -9.20 9.55
C PHE A 140 22.51 -8.37 8.47
N TRP A 141 22.90 -7.14 8.81
CA TRP A 141 23.55 -6.23 7.89
C TRP A 141 24.83 -5.65 8.47
N HIS A 142 25.86 -5.54 7.64
CA HIS A 142 27.15 -5.00 8.05
C HIS A 142 27.24 -3.51 7.69
N LYS A 143 27.43 -2.65 8.69
CA LYS A 143 27.36 -1.19 8.56
C LYS A 143 28.36 -0.60 7.57
N LYS A 144 29.56 -1.18 7.49
CA LYS A 144 30.66 -0.65 6.67
C LYS A 144 30.60 -1.11 5.21
N THR A 145 30.18 -2.36 4.97
CA THR A 145 30.16 -2.95 3.61
C THR A 145 28.76 -2.96 3.00
N GLN A 146 27.74 -2.59 3.77
CA GLN A 146 26.32 -2.67 3.38
C GLN A 146 25.87 -4.07 2.92
N LYS A 147 26.61 -5.12 3.30
CA LYS A 147 26.25 -6.51 3.03
C LYS A 147 25.11 -6.94 3.93
N VAL A 148 24.20 -7.74 3.38
CA VAL A 148 23.07 -8.34 4.08
C VAL A 148 23.16 -9.86 4.00
N GLN A 149 22.78 -10.55 5.07
CA GLN A 149 22.71 -12.00 5.13
C GLN A 149 21.57 -12.45 6.04
N TRP A 150 21.11 -13.68 5.83
CA TRP A 150 20.02 -14.27 6.61
C TRP A 150 20.56 -15.02 7.83
N GLU A 151 21.75 -15.61 7.71
CA GLU A 151 22.44 -16.31 8.78
C GLU A 151 23.13 -15.32 9.74
N ARG A 152 23.19 -15.67 11.03
CA ARG A 152 23.86 -14.81 12.01
C ARG A 152 25.37 -14.80 11.79
N PRO A 153 26.01 -13.64 11.64
CA PRO A 153 27.45 -13.54 11.45
C PRO A 153 28.19 -14.01 12.72
N THR A 154 29.20 -14.85 12.55
CA THR A 154 30.22 -15.19 13.54
C THR A 154 31.50 -14.38 13.30
N ASP A 155 32.44 -14.37 14.25
CA ASP A 155 33.72 -13.65 14.10
C ASP A 155 34.51 -14.06 12.84
N ASP A 156 34.32 -15.30 12.35
CA ASP A 156 34.92 -15.83 11.12
C ASP A 156 34.20 -15.43 9.82
N THR A 157 33.13 -14.64 9.88
CA THR A 157 32.38 -14.27 8.66
C THR A 157 33.23 -13.34 7.79
N PRO A 158 33.59 -13.72 6.55
CA PRO A 158 34.47 -12.90 5.73
C PRO A 158 33.80 -11.59 5.32
N ILE A 159 34.25 -10.49 5.92
CA ILE A 159 33.91 -9.12 5.53
C ILE A 159 34.77 -8.73 4.33
N SER A 160 34.56 -9.39 3.18
CA SER A 160 35.24 -8.99 1.94
C SER A 160 34.54 -7.84 1.23
#